data_AF-A0A9N9X3T4-F1
#
_entry.id   AF-A0A9N9X3T4-F1
#
_cell.length_a   1.000
_cell.length_b   1.000
_cell.length_c   1.000
_cell.angle_alpha   90.00
_cell.angle_beta   90.00
_cell.angle_gamma   90.00
#
_symmetry.space_group_name_H-M   'P 1'
#
loop_
_entity.id
_entity.type
_entity.pdbx_description
1 polymer ?
#
loop_
_entity_poly.entity_id
_entity_poly.type
_entity_poly.pdbx_seq_one_letter_code
_entity_poly.pdbx_strand_id
1 'polypeptide(L)'
;MYNNIGCGSTVNEKGVHGLSCKFSAGRFPRHSSVNDLIRRALTTSDIPAVLEPLGISRDDGKRPDGMSLIPWSHGKPLVWDFTCVDTVAASHIDSTSKIAGGAADSAEKMKLKKYSTLRDQYIFYPVAIETYGSFGPKATELFNLIGRKLIHKTDDNRARSFLIQQKLWSNDPSIRVVCLDDLKLRIQRFAPQFRGSSQQDAQEFLCYLLEGLHEDVNMAVDEPNPNPKPVLMEIDKSFSFNVDAMDSWSRFLIMNKSKFVDNFVGQLKSTLRCTFCGYCSETFDPFWELSLPIPQRSGQLSLSHCLDSFTSVEILDGEEKPTCSMCREKRKCLKSLFINKFPKILVIHLKRFSQTVEFSEKLNTFVDFPLIGLDISPYAAEDIVPCPYNL
;
A
#
# COMPACT_ATOMS: atom_id res chain seq x y z
N MET A 1 9.04 -26.74 36.92
CA MET A 1 10.15 -27.07 36.01
C MET A 1 9.58 -27.11 34.59
N TYR A 2 9.64 -26.00 33.85
CA TYR A 2 9.22 -25.98 32.44
C TYR A 2 10.44 -26.33 31.57
N ASN A 3 10.50 -27.58 31.12
CA ASN A 3 11.48 -28.03 30.14
C ASN A 3 11.15 -27.40 28.77
N ASN A 4 11.78 -26.25 28.48
CA ASN A 4 11.79 -25.66 27.15
C ASN A 4 12.81 -26.45 26.29
N ILE A 5 12.41 -27.64 25.84
CA ILE A 5 13.25 -28.49 24.98
C ILE A 5 13.20 -27.88 23.58
N GLY A 6 14.23 -27.08 23.24
CA GLY A 6 14.48 -26.71 21.85
C GLY A 6 14.67 -27.97 21.00
N CYS A 7 14.20 -27.97 19.75
CA CYS A 7 14.22 -29.14 18.86
C CYS A 7 15.63 -29.67 18.51
N GLY A 8 16.70 -29.01 18.95
CA GLY A 8 18.10 -29.40 18.71
C GLY A 8 18.55 -29.37 17.25
N SER A 9 17.68 -28.96 16.32
CA SER A 9 17.95 -29.01 14.88
C SER A 9 18.70 -27.77 14.41
N THR A 10 19.76 -27.97 13.63
CA THR A 10 20.55 -26.89 13.03
C THR A 10 19.70 -26.12 12.02
N VAL A 11 19.50 -24.83 12.26
CA VAL A 11 18.82 -23.93 11.33
C VAL A 11 19.81 -23.61 10.20
N ASN A 12 19.47 -23.95 8.96
CA ASN A 12 20.28 -23.60 7.81
C ASN A 12 20.18 -22.10 7.49
N GLU A 13 21.01 -21.63 6.56
CA GLU A 13 21.05 -20.23 6.09
C GLU A 13 19.68 -19.68 5.63
N LYS A 14 18.73 -20.56 5.28
CA LYS A 14 17.39 -20.18 4.83
C LYS A 14 16.39 -20.00 5.98
N GLY A 15 16.72 -20.40 7.21
CA GLY A 15 15.87 -20.15 8.39
C GLY A 15 14.54 -20.93 8.45
N VAL A 16 14.30 -21.86 7.53
CA VAL A 16 12.96 -22.45 7.28
C VAL A 16 12.51 -23.45 8.35
N HIS A 17 13.43 -24.01 9.14
CA HIS A 17 13.11 -25.02 10.14
C HIS A 17 12.06 -24.54 11.17
N GLY A 18 12.08 -23.25 11.54
CA GLY A 18 11.11 -22.67 12.47
C GLY A 18 9.66 -22.69 11.97
N LEU A 19 9.43 -22.93 10.67
CA LEU A 19 8.10 -22.95 10.04
C LEU A 19 7.39 -24.30 10.22
N SER A 20 8.12 -25.40 10.23
CA SER A 20 7.59 -26.77 10.34
C SER A 20 7.92 -27.47 11.67
N CYS A 21 8.79 -26.88 12.48
CA CYS A 21 9.22 -27.49 13.74
C CYS A 21 8.07 -27.61 14.75
N LYS A 22 7.86 -28.83 15.27
CA LYS A 22 6.83 -29.14 16.28
C LYS A 22 7.07 -28.46 17.63
N PHE A 23 8.31 -28.06 17.91
CA PHE A 23 8.72 -27.33 19.11
C PHE A 23 8.90 -25.83 18.86
N SER A 24 8.56 -25.33 17.66
CA SER A 24 8.69 -23.91 17.33
C SER A 24 7.59 -23.10 18.00
N ALA A 25 7.99 -22.07 18.74
CA ALA A 25 7.10 -21.10 19.36
C ALA A 25 6.22 -20.34 18.33
N GLY A 26 6.58 -20.31 17.05
CA GLY A 26 5.86 -19.56 16.02
C GLY A 26 4.70 -20.30 15.34
N ARG A 27 4.42 -21.56 15.69
CA ARG A 27 3.30 -22.33 15.11
C ARG A 27 1.99 -22.10 15.86
N PHE A 28 2.05 -22.07 17.19
CA PHE A 28 0.88 -21.87 18.05
C PHE A 28 0.25 -20.46 17.92
N PRO A 29 1.03 -19.35 17.86
CA PRO A 29 0.48 -18.01 17.69
C PRO A 29 -0.31 -17.85 16.39
N ARG A 30 0.26 -18.25 15.24
CA ARG A 30 -0.44 -18.23 13.93
C ARG A 30 -1.76 -18.99 13.96
N HIS A 31 -1.77 -20.13 14.66
CA HIS A 31 -2.96 -20.94 14.84
C HIS A 31 -4.04 -20.24 15.64
N SER A 32 -3.68 -19.68 16.79
CA SER A 32 -4.59 -18.91 17.64
C SER A 32 -5.10 -17.64 16.94
N SER A 33 -4.20 -16.87 16.31
CA SER A 33 -4.50 -15.60 15.62
C SER A 33 -5.56 -15.78 14.53
N VAL A 34 -5.43 -16.80 13.68
CA VAL A 34 -6.41 -17.04 12.60
C VAL A 34 -7.75 -17.54 13.15
N ASN A 35 -7.73 -18.39 14.17
CA ASN A 35 -8.95 -18.85 14.82
C ASN A 35 -9.71 -17.69 15.50
N ASP A 36 -9.00 -16.80 16.19
CA ASP A 36 -9.58 -15.59 16.76
C ASP A 36 -10.11 -14.63 15.68
N LEU A 37 -9.42 -14.52 14.54
CA LEU A 37 -9.89 -13.72 13.39
C LEU A 37 -11.23 -14.25 12.86
N ILE A 38 -11.34 -15.56 12.64
CA ILE A 38 -12.58 -16.21 12.17
C ILE A 38 -13.70 -15.99 13.20
N ARG A 39 -13.44 -16.23 14.49
CA ARG A 39 -14.43 -16.01 15.55
C ARG A 39 -14.94 -14.57 15.58
N ARG A 40 -14.04 -13.58 15.55
CA ARG A 40 -14.40 -12.16 15.56
C ARG A 40 -15.22 -11.79 14.33
N ALA A 41 -14.79 -12.22 13.15
CA ALA A 41 -15.50 -11.95 11.90
C ALA A 41 -16.92 -12.54 11.87
N LEU A 42 -17.10 -13.76 12.41
CA LEU A 42 -18.42 -14.36 12.59
C LEU A 42 -19.26 -13.58 13.61
N THR A 43 -18.68 -13.22 14.74
CA THR A 43 -19.37 -12.49 15.82
C THR A 43 -19.84 -11.10 15.34
N THR A 44 -19.01 -10.38 14.60
CA THR A 44 -19.37 -9.11 13.97
C THR A 44 -20.50 -9.27 12.95
N SER A 45 -20.64 -10.47 12.37
CA SER A 45 -21.72 -10.81 11.43
C SER A 45 -22.98 -11.37 12.11
N ASP A 46 -23.16 -11.11 13.42
CA ASP A 46 -24.22 -11.68 14.28
C ASP A 46 -24.27 -13.21 14.30
N ILE A 47 -23.13 -13.88 14.12
CA ILE A 47 -23.01 -15.34 14.22
C ILE A 47 -22.09 -15.63 15.42
N PRO A 48 -22.66 -15.83 16.63
CA PRO A 48 -21.86 -16.18 17.79
C PRO A 48 -21.09 -17.47 17.53
N ALA A 49 -19.82 -17.49 17.88
CA ALA A 49 -18.95 -18.64 17.65
C ALA A 49 -18.01 -18.86 18.83
N VAL A 50 -17.68 -20.12 19.08
CA VAL A 50 -16.78 -20.55 20.15
C VAL A 50 -15.53 -21.19 19.58
N LEU A 51 -14.42 -21.06 20.31
CA LEU A 51 -13.19 -21.81 20.02
C LEU A 51 -13.13 -23.06 20.90
N GLU A 52 -12.46 -24.07 20.38
CA GLU A 52 -12.25 -25.39 20.98
C GLU A 52 -13.52 -26.07 21.57
N PRO A 53 -14.61 -26.14 20.79
CA PRO A 53 -15.90 -26.67 21.24
C PRO A 53 -15.81 -28.10 21.81
N LEU A 54 -16.55 -28.34 22.89
CA LEU A 54 -16.61 -29.62 23.57
C LEU A 54 -17.72 -30.50 22.99
N GLY A 55 -17.48 -31.81 22.87
CA GLY A 55 -18.52 -32.80 22.56
C GLY A 55 -18.99 -32.86 21.09
N ILE A 56 -18.27 -32.22 20.16
CA ILE A 56 -18.61 -32.29 18.71
C ILE A 56 -18.47 -33.72 18.17
N SER A 57 -17.49 -34.47 18.66
CA SER A 57 -17.33 -35.89 18.36
C SER A 57 -17.48 -36.71 19.63
N ARG A 58 -18.33 -37.74 19.59
CA ARG A 58 -18.67 -38.55 20.76
C ARG A 58 -17.65 -39.67 21.04
N ASP A 59 -16.93 -40.15 20.02
CA ASP A 59 -16.23 -41.44 20.12
C ASP A 59 -14.77 -41.47 19.60
N ASP A 60 -14.27 -40.40 18.94
CA ASP A 60 -12.98 -40.47 18.23
C ASP A 60 -11.92 -39.42 18.66
N GLY A 61 -12.20 -38.62 19.70
CA GLY A 61 -11.27 -37.62 20.24
C GLY A 61 -10.93 -36.48 19.30
N LYS A 62 -11.64 -36.33 18.16
CA LYS A 62 -11.43 -35.22 17.23
C LYS A 62 -11.97 -33.92 17.83
N ARG A 63 -11.13 -32.89 17.81
CA ARG A 63 -11.45 -31.56 18.33
C ARG A 63 -11.18 -30.50 17.25
N PRO A 64 -12.23 -30.05 16.53
CA PRO A 64 -12.14 -28.86 15.69
C PRO A 64 -11.78 -27.62 16.49
N ASP A 65 -11.24 -26.61 15.82
CA ASP A 65 -10.78 -25.39 16.48
C ASP A 65 -11.91 -24.41 16.80
N GLY A 66 -13.03 -24.47 16.08
CA GLY A 66 -14.16 -23.61 16.37
C GLY A 66 -15.48 -24.05 15.73
N MET A 67 -16.56 -23.48 16.26
CA MET A 67 -17.93 -23.78 15.85
C MET A 67 -18.85 -22.56 16.03
N SER A 68 -19.80 -22.38 15.11
CA SER A 68 -20.89 -21.42 15.30
C SER A 68 -21.94 -21.97 16.26
N LEU A 69 -22.47 -21.12 17.15
CA LEU A 69 -23.52 -21.49 18.10
C LEU A 69 -24.92 -21.50 17.48
N ILE A 70 -25.06 -20.88 16.30
CA ILE A 70 -26.29 -20.87 15.52
C ILE A 70 -26.07 -21.55 14.16
N PRO A 71 -27.14 -22.01 13.48
CA PRO A 71 -27.04 -22.57 12.14
C PRO A 71 -26.35 -21.62 11.16
N TRP A 72 -25.35 -22.15 10.45
CA TRP A 72 -24.64 -21.44 9.40
C TRP A 72 -25.41 -21.47 8.07
N SER A 73 -25.92 -22.65 7.73
CA SER A 73 -26.74 -22.88 6.53
C SER A 73 -27.48 -24.21 6.65
N HIS A 74 -28.67 -24.32 6.05
CA HIS A 74 -29.49 -25.54 6.03
C HIS A 74 -29.71 -26.17 7.41
N GLY A 75 -29.89 -25.34 8.46
CA GLY A 75 -30.08 -25.81 9.84
C GLY A 75 -28.84 -26.40 10.50
N LYS A 76 -27.69 -26.46 9.81
CA LYS A 76 -26.44 -27.03 10.35
C LYS A 76 -25.48 -25.94 10.82
N PRO A 77 -24.82 -26.09 11.98
CA PRO A 77 -23.76 -25.18 12.41
C PRO A 77 -22.50 -25.28 11.54
N LEU A 78 -21.75 -24.18 11.47
CA LEU A 78 -20.41 -24.15 10.90
C LEU A 78 -19.42 -24.74 11.91
N VAL A 79 -18.52 -25.59 11.44
CA VAL A 79 -17.37 -26.08 12.19
C VAL A 79 -16.13 -25.87 11.34
N TRP A 80 -15.03 -25.41 11.94
CA TRP A 80 -13.77 -25.25 11.23
C TRP A 80 -12.57 -25.75 12.03
N ASP A 81 -11.52 -26.09 11.30
CA ASP A 81 -10.26 -26.60 11.86
C ASP A 81 -9.11 -25.99 11.04
N PHE A 82 -8.36 -25.08 11.65
CA PHE A 82 -7.28 -24.32 11.04
C PHE A 82 -5.96 -25.09 11.00
N THR A 83 -5.17 -24.90 9.96
CA THR A 83 -3.76 -25.31 9.94
C THR A 83 -2.94 -24.31 9.15
N CYS A 84 -1.76 -24.01 9.69
CA CYS A 84 -0.72 -23.32 8.92
C CYS A 84 0.25 -24.38 8.37
N VAL A 85 0.42 -24.41 7.04
CA VAL A 85 1.23 -25.42 6.33
C VAL A 85 2.53 -24.79 5.85
N ASP A 86 3.66 -25.43 6.09
CA ASP A 86 4.97 -24.94 5.63
C ASP A 86 5.08 -25.05 4.10
N THR A 87 5.09 -23.89 3.41
CA THR A 87 5.16 -23.79 1.95
C THR A 87 6.39 -24.50 1.37
N VAL A 88 7.50 -24.50 2.11
CA VAL A 88 8.81 -24.97 1.63
C VAL A 88 9.25 -26.28 2.27
N ALA A 89 8.36 -26.96 3.01
CA ALA A 89 8.64 -28.30 3.52
C ALA A 89 8.94 -29.25 2.36
N ALA A 90 9.95 -30.11 2.52
CA ALA A 90 10.40 -31.03 1.47
C ALA A 90 9.26 -31.90 0.90
N SER A 91 8.30 -32.30 1.74
CA SER A 91 7.11 -33.06 1.34
C SER A 91 6.08 -32.26 0.52
N HIS A 92 6.23 -30.95 0.42
CA HIS A 92 5.29 -30.04 -0.22
C HIS A 92 5.85 -29.35 -1.47
N ILE A 93 7.18 -29.33 -1.64
CA ILE A 93 7.88 -28.66 -2.75
C ILE A 93 7.25 -28.99 -4.11
N ASP A 94 6.97 -30.25 -4.41
CA ASP A 94 6.39 -30.65 -5.71
C ASP A 94 5.02 -29.99 -5.96
N SER A 95 4.19 -29.85 -4.93
CA SER A 95 2.88 -29.22 -5.04
C SER A 95 2.95 -27.70 -5.04
N THR A 96 3.81 -27.11 -4.20
CA THR A 96 3.92 -25.65 -4.04
C THR A 96 4.71 -24.99 -5.15
N SER A 97 5.59 -25.72 -5.85
CA SER A 97 6.28 -25.22 -7.04
C SER A 97 5.39 -25.14 -8.28
N LYS A 98 4.27 -25.89 -8.31
CA LYS A 98 3.36 -25.95 -9.47
C LYS A 98 2.25 -24.93 -9.35
N ILE A 99 1.65 -24.80 -8.17
CA ILE A 99 0.47 -23.97 -7.93
C ILE A 99 0.56 -23.35 -6.52
N ALA A 100 0.35 -22.04 -6.44
CA ALA A 100 0.25 -21.34 -5.16
C ALA A 100 -0.89 -21.94 -4.31
N GLY A 101 -0.62 -22.26 -3.04
CA GLY A 101 -1.59 -22.92 -2.16
C GLY A 101 -1.68 -24.44 -2.35
N GLY A 102 -0.79 -25.07 -3.12
CA GLY A 102 -0.79 -26.52 -3.34
C GLY A 102 -0.64 -27.35 -2.05
N ALA A 103 0.13 -26.87 -1.07
CA ALA A 103 0.24 -27.52 0.23
C ALA A 103 -1.01 -27.28 1.09
N ALA A 104 -1.60 -26.08 1.00
CA ALA A 104 -2.85 -25.77 1.67
C ALA A 104 -4.01 -26.65 1.15
N ASP A 105 -4.18 -26.79 -0.17
CA ASP A 105 -5.19 -27.67 -0.79
C ASP A 105 -5.01 -29.14 -0.34
N SER A 106 -3.76 -29.62 -0.33
CA SER A 106 -3.45 -30.98 0.15
C SER A 106 -3.83 -31.16 1.62
N ALA A 107 -3.55 -30.17 2.47
CA ALA A 107 -3.94 -30.19 3.87
C ALA A 107 -5.46 -30.14 4.08
N GLU A 108 -6.18 -29.37 3.25
CA GLU A 108 -7.64 -29.34 3.27
C GLU A 108 -8.25 -30.70 2.93
N LYS A 109 -7.75 -31.35 1.87
CA LYS A 109 -8.17 -32.70 1.47
C LYS A 109 -7.94 -33.72 2.59
N MET A 110 -6.83 -33.64 3.30
CA MET A 110 -6.55 -34.49 4.46
C MET A 110 -7.54 -34.23 5.60
N LYS A 111 -7.84 -32.97 5.93
CA LYS A 111 -8.81 -32.63 6.97
C LYS A 111 -10.25 -33.02 6.60
N LEU A 112 -10.64 -32.89 5.34
CA LEU A 112 -11.95 -33.35 4.86
C LEU A 112 -12.15 -34.86 5.02
N LYS A 113 -11.07 -35.64 4.88
CA LYS A 113 -11.07 -37.08 5.18
C LYS A 113 -11.11 -37.34 6.68
N LYS A 114 -10.30 -36.61 7.47
CA LYS A 114 -10.26 -36.72 8.94
C LYS A 114 -11.63 -36.47 9.59
N TYR A 115 -12.33 -35.42 9.16
CA TYR A 115 -13.61 -34.99 9.73
C TYR A 115 -14.82 -35.39 8.86
N SER A 116 -14.71 -36.46 8.07
CA SER A 116 -15.80 -36.92 7.19
C SER A 116 -17.08 -37.23 7.94
N THR A 117 -16.98 -37.76 9.17
CA THR A 117 -18.10 -38.12 10.05
C THR A 117 -18.89 -36.93 10.58
N LEU A 118 -18.33 -35.71 10.54
CA LEU A 118 -19.04 -34.51 11.03
C LEU A 118 -20.08 -33.99 10.02
N ARG A 119 -20.03 -34.42 8.75
CA ARG A 119 -20.85 -33.86 7.66
C ARG A 119 -22.35 -34.06 7.85
N ASP A 120 -22.74 -35.07 8.61
CA ASP A 120 -24.15 -35.39 8.84
C ASP A 120 -24.82 -34.32 9.72
N GLN A 121 -24.10 -33.80 10.71
CA GLN A 121 -24.64 -32.84 11.69
C GLN A 121 -24.11 -31.41 11.49
N TYR A 122 -22.97 -31.24 10.84
CA TYR A 122 -22.25 -29.97 10.73
C TYR A 122 -21.83 -29.65 9.30
N ILE A 123 -21.63 -28.36 9.02
CA ILE A 123 -20.94 -27.89 7.82
C ILE A 123 -19.48 -27.67 8.19
N PHE A 124 -18.62 -28.59 7.76
CA PHE A 124 -17.20 -28.55 8.09
C PHE A 124 -16.37 -27.84 7.02
N TYR A 125 -15.58 -26.83 7.41
CA TYR A 125 -14.58 -26.19 6.57
C TYR A 125 -13.15 -26.48 7.08
N PRO A 126 -12.30 -27.13 6.26
CA PRO A 126 -10.88 -27.22 6.56
C PRO A 126 -10.22 -25.88 6.20
N VAL A 127 -9.67 -25.16 7.17
CA VAL A 127 -9.01 -23.88 6.87
C VAL A 127 -7.51 -24.12 6.80
N ALA A 128 -6.94 -24.23 5.60
CA ALA A 128 -5.50 -24.31 5.44
C ALA A 128 -4.94 -23.02 4.83
N ILE A 129 -3.88 -22.50 5.45
CA ILE A 129 -3.12 -21.37 4.92
C ILE A 129 -1.65 -21.73 4.95
N GLU A 130 -0.98 -21.51 3.83
CA GLU A 130 0.46 -21.69 3.71
C GLU A 130 1.25 -20.62 4.48
N THR A 131 2.47 -20.93 4.90
CA THR A 131 3.33 -20.01 5.65
C THR A 131 3.64 -18.73 4.86
N TYR A 132 3.59 -18.78 3.53
CA TYR A 132 3.75 -17.60 2.66
C TYR A 132 2.44 -16.88 2.32
N GLY A 133 1.30 -17.37 2.83
CA GLY A 133 0.04 -16.65 2.83
C GLY A 133 -1.02 -17.16 1.87
N SER A 134 -0.71 -18.11 0.99
CA SER A 134 -1.67 -18.72 0.08
C SER A 134 -2.74 -19.50 0.84
N PHE A 135 -4.01 -19.23 0.53
CA PHE A 135 -5.14 -19.96 1.09
C PHE A 135 -5.40 -21.22 0.28
N GLY A 136 -5.84 -22.27 0.96
CA GLY A 136 -6.46 -23.39 0.26
C GLY A 136 -7.82 -22.98 -0.34
N PRO A 137 -8.34 -23.74 -1.30
CA PRO A 137 -9.62 -23.45 -1.95
C PRO A 137 -10.79 -23.33 -0.96
N LYS A 138 -10.87 -24.20 0.05
CA LYS A 138 -11.95 -24.18 1.05
C LYS A 138 -11.80 -23.05 2.05
N ALA A 139 -10.57 -22.72 2.45
CA ALA A 139 -10.30 -21.54 3.25
C ALA A 139 -10.74 -20.27 2.50
N THR A 140 -10.40 -20.15 1.22
CA THR A 140 -10.81 -19.03 0.36
C THR A 140 -12.33 -18.92 0.27
N GLU A 141 -13.01 -20.05 0.06
CA GLU A 141 -14.47 -20.13 0.03
C GLU A 141 -15.10 -19.63 1.33
N LEU A 142 -14.62 -20.12 2.49
CA LEU A 142 -15.14 -19.71 3.80
C LEU A 142 -14.94 -18.21 4.05
N PHE A 143 -13.73 -17.69 3.82
CA PHE A 143 -13.43 -16.27 4.03
C PHE A 143 -14.25 -15.37 3.10
N ASN A 144 -14.55 -15.82 1.88
CA ASN A 144 -15.45 -15.10 0.98
C ASN A 144 -16.89 -15.08 1.49
N LEU A 145 -17.39 -16.19 2.04
CA LEU A 145 -18.73 -16.26 2.62
C LEU A 145 -18.85 -15.38 3.87
N ILE A 146 -17.86 -15.43 4.77
CA ILE A 146 -17.79 -14.57 5.95
C ILE A 146 -17.71 -13.10 5.53
N GLY A 147 -16.85 -12.78 4.56
CA GLY A 147 -16.70 -11.42 4.03
C GLY A 147 -18.00 -10.85 3.46
N ARG A 148 -18.80 -11.66 2.74
CA ARG A 148 -20.13 -11.22 2.25
C ARG A 148 -21.09 -10.91 3.40
N LYS A 149 -21.11 -11.75 4.44
CA LYS A 149 -21.94 -11.53 5.63
C LYS A 149 -21.51 -10.29 6.41
N LEU A 150 -20.20 -10.04 6.52
CA LEU A 150 -19.66 -8.82 7.11
C LEU A 150 -20.10 -7.58 6.34
N ILE A 151 -19.93 -7.55 5.01
CA ILE A 151 -20.36 -6.41 4.18
C ILE A 151 -21.85 -6.14 4.40
N HIS A 152 -22.69 -7.17 4.37
CA HIS A 152 -24.12 -7.01 4.58
C HIS A 152 -24.48 -6.46 5.97
N LYS A 153 -23.68 -6.80 6.99
CA LYS A 153 -23.92 -6.36 8.37
C LYS A 153 -23.35 -4.98 8.68
N THR A 154 -22.19 -4.63 8.13
CA THR A 154 -21.48 -3.38 8.43
C THR A 154 -21.73 -2.29 7.40
N ASP A 155 -22.34 -2.62 6.26
CA ASP A 155 -22.50 -1.75 5.08
C ASP A 155 -21.16 -1.17 4.55
N ASP A 156 -20.04 -1.83 4.87
CA ASP A 156 -18.71 -1.44 4.43
C ASP A 156 -18.19 -2.42 3.38
N ASN A 157 -18.20 -2.00 2.12
CA ASN A 157 -17.70 -2.77 0.98
C ASN A 157 -16.22 -3.17 1.12
N ARG A 158 -15.46 -2.50 2.00
CA ARG A 158 -14.05 -2.79 2.26
C ARG A 158 -13.84 -3.82 3.37
N ALA A 159 -14.87 -4.18 4.15
CA ALA A 159 -14.77 -5.12 5.26
C ALA A 159 -14.16 -6.47 4.84
N ARG A 160 -14.47 -6.93 3.62
CA ARG A 160 -13.86 -8.13 3.03
C ARG A 160 -12.37 -7.98 2.76
N SER A 161 -11.95 -6.84 2.20
CA SER A 161 -10.54 -6.54 1.95
C SER A 161 -9.76 -6.39 3.25
N PHE A 162 -10.33 -5.75 4.27
CA PHE A 162 -9.71 -5.64 5.60
C PHE A 162 -9.54 -6.99 6.31
N LEU A 163 -10.51 -7.90 6.20
CA LEU A 163 -10.40 -9.27 6.70
C LEU A 163 -9.19 -10.00 6.09
N ILE A 164 -8.85 -9.69 4.84
CA ILE A 164 -7.72 -10.28 4.10
C ILE A 164 -6.40 -9.52 4.38
N GLN A 165 -6.46 -8.18 4.48
CA GLN A 165 -5.30 -7.28 4.69
C GLN A 165 -4.79 -7.24 6.14
N GLN A 166 -5.59 -7.61 7.14
CA GLN A 166 -5.14 -7.71 8.55
C GLN A 166 -3.95 -8.65 8.76
N LYS A 167 -3.56 -9.43 7.74
CA LYS A 167 -2.29 -10.19 7.72
C LYS A 167 -1.03 -9.32 7.83
N LEU A 168 -1.03 -8.07 7.32
CA LEU A 168 0.15 -7.18 7.36
C LEU A 168 0.32 -6.47 8.72
N TRP A 169 -0.78 -6.27 9.45
CA TRP A 169 -0.83 -5.51 10.70
C TRP A 169 -1.09 -6.40 11.93
N SER A 170 -0.92 -7.71 11.77
CA SER A 170 -1.02 -8.65 12.88
C SER A 170 0.21 -8.51 13.77
N ASN A 171 0.03 -8.18 15.05
CA ASN A 171 1.09 -8.13 16.08
C ASN A 171 1.64 -9.54 16.45
N ASP A 172 1.48 -10.51 15.56
CA ASP A 172 1.93 -11.88 15.71
C ASP A 172 3.40 -11.98 15.23
N PRO A 173 4.37 -12.19 16.15
CA PRO A 173 5.79 -12.26 15.80
C PRO A 173 6.17 -13.44 14.89
N SER A 174 5.20 -14.29 14.52
CA SER A 174 5.36 -15.41 13.59
C SER A 174 4.84 -15.14 12.16
N ILE A 175 4.13 -14.03 11.92
CA ILE A 175 3.86 -13.50 10.58
C ILE A 175 5.01 -12.54 10.22
N ARG A 176 6.16 -13.11 9.84
CA ARG A 176 7.36 -12.33 9.49
C ARG A 176 7.47 -12.00 8.01
N VAL A 177 6.75 -12.73 7.15
CA VAL A 177 6.82 -12.61 5.69
C VAL A 177 5.42 -12.75 5.10
N VAL A 178 5.03 -11.78 4.28
CA VAL A 178 3.78 -11.80 3.51
C VAL A 178 4.16 -11.82 2.04
N CYS A 179 3.65 -12.81 1.29
CA CYS A 179 3.82 -12.81 -0.16
C CYS A 179 2.90 -11.76 -0.80
N LEU A 180 3.45 -10.95 -1.69
CA LEU A 180 2.76 -9.84 -2.35
C LEU A 180 2.47 -10.14 -3.83
N ASP A 181 2.41 -11.40 -4.24
CA ASP A 181 2.18 -11.79 -5.64
C ASP A 181 0.86 -11.24 -6.20
N ASP A 182 -0.21 -11.27 -5.41
CA ASP A 182 -1.50 -10.68 -5.81
C ASP A 182 -1.40 -9.16 -6.01
N LEU A 183 -0.69 -8.47 -5.12
CA LEU A 183 -0.43 -7.04 -5.25
C LEU A 183 0.41 -6.76 -6.50
N LYS A 184 1.49 -7.53 -6.71
CA LYS A 184 2.36 -7.44 -7.88
C LYS A 184 1.56 -7.67 -9.17
N LEU A 185 0.69 -8.68 -9.23
CA LEU A 185 -0.16 -8.95 -10.39
C LEU A 185 -1.13 -7.81 -10.70
N ARG A 186 -1.66 -7.14 -9.68
CA ARG A 186 -2.55 -5.98 -9.86
C ARG A 186 -1.77 -4.77 -10.37
N ILE A 187 -0.63 -4.47 -9.77
CA ILE A 187 0.21 -3.34 -10.19
C ILE A 187 0.71 -3.54 -11.62
N GLN A 188 1.16 -4.73 -12.00
CA GLN A 188 1.66 -5.03 -13.35
C GLN A 188 0.58 -4.98 -14.45
N ARG A 189 -0.71 -5.04 -14.07
CA ARG A 189 -1.83 -4.83 -14.99
C ARG A 189 -2.09 -3.34 -15.19
N PHE A 190 -2.02 -2.56 -14.12
CA PHE A 190 -2.21 -1.11 -14.14
C PHE A 190 -1.01 -0.37 -14.78
N ALA A 191 0.20 -0.74 -14.38
CA ALA A 191 1.47 -0.17 -14.83
C ALA A 191 2.37 -1.28 -15.41
N PRO A 192 2.27 -1.56 -16.73
CA PRO A 192 2.97 -2.67 -17.38
C PRO A 192 4.51 -2.63 -17.29
N GLN A 193 5.14 -1.48 -17.03
CA GLN A 193 6.60 -1.40 -16.86
C GLN A 193 7.13 -2.24 -15.69
N PHE A 194 6.31 -2.49 -14.68
CA PHE A 194 6.71 -3.29 -13.52
C PHE A 194 6.61 -4.79 -13.77
N ARG A 195 6.27 -5.23 -14.99
CA ARG A 195 6.21 -6.66 -15.37
C ARG A 195 7.57 -7.33 -15.21
N GLY A 196 7.52 -8.63 -14.92
CA GLY A 196 8.72 -9.44 -14.72
C GLY A 196 9.34 -9.26 -13.33
N SER A 197 10.67 -9.31 -13.28
CA SER A 197 11.46 -9.35 -12.04
C SER A 197 12.77 -8.57 -12.15
N SER A 198 12.87 -7.62 -13.09
CA SER A 198 13.99 -6.69 -13.16
C SER A 198 13.99 -5.74 -11.96
N GLN A 199 15.14 -5.13 -11.68
CA GLN A 199 15.20 -3.99 -10.76
C GLN A 199 14.41 -2.82 -11.35
N GLN A 200 13.79 -2.03 -10.47
CA GLN A 200 12.91 -0.91 -10.81
C GLN A 200 13.17 0.25 -9.85
N ASP A 201 12.79 1.46 -10.25
CA ASP A 201 12.85 2.62 -9.36
C ASP A 201 11.71 2.58 -8.34
N ALA A 202 12.05 2.68 -7.05
CA ALA A 202 11.09 2.67 -5.97
C ALA A 202 10.23 3.96 -5.94
N GLN A 203 10.77 5.09 -6.41
CA GLN A 203 10.01 6.33 -6.55
C GLN A 203 8.95 6.19 -7.64
N GLU A 204 9.34 5.68 -8.82
CA GLU A 204 8.40 5.44 -9.90
C GLU A 204 7.29 4.49 -9.46
N PHE A 205 7.66 3.39 -8.79
CA PHE A 205 6.68 2.45 -8.22
C PHE A 205 5.72 3.11 -7.24
N LEU A 206 6.21 3.99 -6.35
CA LEU A 206 5.38 4.71 -5.40
C LEU A 206 4.38 5.62 -6.10
N CYS A 207 4.80 6.38 -7.12
CA CYS A 207 3.91 7.23 -7.90
C CYS A 207 2.74 6.42 -8.49
N TYR A 208 3.04 5.35 -9.22
CA TYR A 208 2.01 4.50 -9.83
C TYR A 208 1.09 3.84 -8.80
N LEU A 209 1.62 3.45 -7.64
CA LEU A 209 0.83 2.87 -6.57
C LEU A 209 -0.16 3.90 -5.99
N LEU A 210 0.31 5.11 -5.68
CA LEU A 210 -0.54 6.17 -5.13
C LEU A 210 -1.60 6.63 -6.14
N GLU A 211 -1.22 6.78 -7.41
CA GLU A 211 -2.15 7.10 -8.50
C GLU A 211 -3.20 6.00 -8.68
N GLY A 212 -2.79 4.74 -8.80
CA GLY A 212 -3.72 3.62 -8.96
C GLY A 212 -4.68 3.47 -7.77
N LEU A 213 -4.18 3.65 -6.54
CA LEU A 213 -5.02 3.65 -5.35
C LEU A 213 -5.97 4.85 -5.30
N HIS A 214 -5.51 6.03 -5.74
CA HIS A 214 -6.35 7.20 -5.86
C HIS A 214 -7.50 6.97 -6.83
N GLU A 215 -7.21 6.52 -8.05
CA GLU A 215 -8.21 6.30 -9.11
C GLU A 215 -9.26 5.28 -8.67
N ASP A 216 -8.86 4.18 -8.02
CA ASP A 216 -9.78 3.15 -7.52
C ASP A 216 -10.78 3.67 -6.46
N VAL A 217 -10.49 4.79 -5.78
CA VAL A 217 -11.35 5.40 -4.76
C VAL A 217 -11.75 6.84 -5.07
N ASN A 218 -11.58 7.27 -6.32
CA ASN A 218 -11.87 8.63 -6.74
C ASN A 218 -13.39 8.85 -6.83
N MET A 219 -13.93 9.71 -5.97
CA MET A 219 -15.38 10.00 -5.90
C MET A 219 -15.81 11.07 -6.90
N ALA A 220 -14.89 11.67 -7.66
CA ALA A 220 -15.21 12.70 -8.65
C ALA A 220 -16.00 12.17 -9.84
N VAL A 221 -15.87 10.87 -10.14
CA VAL A 221 -16.41 10.22 -11.34
C VAL A 221 -17.90 9.86 -11.21
N ASP A 222 -18.43 9.83 -9.99
CA ASP A 222 -19.82 9.45 -9.67
C ASP A 222 -20.80 10.65 -9.67
N GLU A 223 -20.33 11.87 -9.94
CA GLU A 223 -21.23 13.04 -10.00
C GLU A 223 -22.06 13.09 -11.30
N PRO A 224 -23.34 13.51 -11.26
CA PRO A 224 -24.32 13.26 -12.33
C PRO A 224 -24.15 14.06 -13.63
N ASN A 225 -22.99 14.67 -13.88
CA ASN A 225 -22.75 15.49 -15.07
C ASN A 225 -21.57 14.95 -15.90
N PRO A 226 -21.83 14.07 -16.89
CA PRO A 226 -20.80 13.32 -17.62
C PRO A 226 -20.11 14.13 -18.73
N ASN A 227 -20.29 15.45 -18.79
CA ASN A 227 -19.57 16.33 -19.71
C ASN A 227 -18.59 17.23 -18.95
N PRO A 228 -17.39 16.75 -18.58
CA PRO A 228 -16.28 17.66 -18.55
C PRO A 228 -16.07 18.04 -20.02
N LYS A 229 -16.50 19.25 -20.44
CA LYS A 229 -15.78 19.86 -21.56
C LYS A 229 -14.30 19.71 -21.17
N PRO A 230 -13.43 19.13 -22.01
CA PRO A 230 -12.01 19.25 -21.75
C PRO A 230 -11.82 20.75 -21.57
N VAL A 231 -11.51 21.19 -20.36
CA VAL A 231 -11.05 22.56 -20.18
C VAL A 231 -9.72 22.51 -20.88
N LEU A 232 -9.76 22.73 -22.20
CA LEU A 232 -8.61 23.13 -22.97
C LEU A 232 -7.88 24.11 -22.05
N MET A 233 -6.60 23.84 -21.79
CA MET A 233 -5.67 24.76 -21.13
C MET A 233 -5.55 26.12 -21.86
N GLU A 234 -6.44 26.40 -22.82
CA GLU A 234 -6.61 27.68 -23.46
C GLU A 234 -7.41 28.58 -22.53
N ILE A 235 -6.68 29.22 -21.62
CA ILE A 235 -7.06 30.47 -20.97
C ILE A 235 -7.61 31.40 -22.07
N ASP A 236 -8.86 31.85 -21.90
CA ASP A 236 -9.42 32.95 -22.68
C ASP A 236 -8.46 34.15 -22.50
N LYS A 237 -7.73 34.48 -23.56
CA LYS A 237 -6.61 35.44 -23.58
C LYS A 237 -7.00 36.89 -23.26
N SER A 238 -8.22 37.12 -22.77
CA SER A 238 -8.84 38.42 -22.65
C SER A 238 -8.96 38.96 -21.21
N PHE A 239 -8.68 38.18 -20.16
CA PHE A 239 -8.78 38.67 -18.78
C PHE A 239 -7.68 38.10 -17.86
N SER A 240 -6.90 39.00 -17.23
CA SER A 240 -5.90 38.78 -16.14
C SER A 240 -5.18 37.42 -16.09
N PHE A 241 -3.92 37.39 -16.55
CA PHE A 241 -3.10 36.20 -16.75
C PHE A 241 -2.57 35.46 -15.50
N ASN A 242 -3.02 35.78 -14.29
CA ASN A 242 -2.70 34.99 -13.10
C ASN A 242 -3.92 34.16 -12.71
N VAL A 243 -3.80 32.83 -12.84
CA VAL A 243 -4.78 31.88 -12.29
C VAL A 243 -4.68 31.96 -10.78
N ASP A 244 -5.79 32.19 -10.09
CA ASP A 244 -5.81 32.16 -8.63
C ASP A 244 -5.46 30.73 -8.15
N ALA A 245 -4.58 30.63 -7.16
CA ALA A 245 -4.18 29.36 -6.54
C ALA A 245 -5.40 28.55 -6.10
N MET A 246 -6.41 29.23 -5.53
CA MET A 246 -7.66 28.62 -5.07
C MET A 246 -8.49 28.08 -6.23
N ASP A 247 -8.53 28.80 -7.35
CA ASP A 247 -9.24 28.38 -8.56
C ASP A 247 -8.54 27.18 -9.22
N SER A 248 -7.22 27.20 -9.35
CA SER A 248 -6.44 26.03 -9.82
C SER A 248 -6.69 24.80 -8.94
N TRP A 249 -6.67 24.96 -7.62
CA TRP A 249 -6.93 23.87 -6.68
C TRP A 249 -8.37 23.35 -6.78
N SER A 250 -9.35 24.26 -6.90
CA SER A 250 -10.76 23.89 -7.07
C SER A 250 -10.98 23.09 -8.35
N ARG A 251 -10.35 23.49 -9.47
CA ARG A 251 -10.39 22.75 -10.73
C ARG A 251 -9.76 21.37 -10.62
N PHE A 252 -8.63 21.25 -9.92
CA PHE A 252 -8.01 19.96 -9.63
C PHE A 252 -8.97 19.04 -8.86
N LEU A 253 -9.63 19.56 -7.82
CA LEU A 253 -10.59 18.80 -6.99
C LEU A 253 -11.90 18.44 -7.72
N ILE A 254 -12.24 19.06 -8.85
CA ILE A 254 -13.40 18.63 -9.65
C ILE A 254 -13.18 17.20 -10.15
N MET A 255 -11.95 16.86 -10.54
CA MET A 255 -11.60 15.55 -11.10
C MET A 255 -10.96 14.60 -10.10
N ASN A 256 -10.44 15.11 -8.97
CA ASN A 256 -9.62 14.34 -8.04
C ASN A 256 -10.15 14.45 -6.61
N LYS A 257 -11.05 13.53 -6.21
CA LYS A 257 -11.66 13.49 -4.86
C LYS A 257 -11.39 12.15 -4.18
N SER A 258 -10.32 12.05 -3.39
CA SER A 258 -10.04 10.85 -2.60
C SER A 258 -9.31 11.15 -1.29
N LYS A 259 -9.26 10.14 -0.39
CA LYS A 259 -8.43 10.23 0.81
C LYS A 259 -6.93 10.25 0.51
N PHE A 260 -6.50 9.79 -0.66
CA PHE A 260 -5.11 9.90 -1.07
C PHE A 260 -4.78 11.36 -1.40
N VAL A 261 -5.66 12.05 -2.11
CA VAL A 261 -5.55 13.50 -2.37
C VAL A 261 -5.53 14.30 -1.06
N ASP A 262 -6.44 14.01 -0.12
CA ASP A 262 -6.52 14.70 1.18
C ASP A 262 -5.24 14.60 2.03
N ASN A 263 -4.45 13.55 1.86
CA ASN A 263 -3.30 13.25 2.70
C ASN A 263 -1.96 13.56 2.02
N PHE A 264 -1.79 13.16 0.75
CA PHE A 264 -0.50 13.19 0.06
C PHE A 264 -0.32 14.36 -0.89
N VAL A 265 -1.40 15.01 -1.34
CA VAL A 265 -1.28 16.03 -2.38
C VAL A 265 -1.12 17.43 -1.80
N GLY A 266 0.00 18.06 -2.17
CA GLY A 266 0.24 19.49 -1.99
C GLY A 266 0.06 20.26 -3.30
N GLN A 267 0.40 21.54 -3.29
CA GLN A 267 0.38 22.40 -4.48
C GLN A 267 1.66 23.23 -4.53
N LEU A 268 2.37 23.19 -5.65
CA LEU A 268 3.50 24.07 -5.95
C LEU A 268 2.99 25.35 -6.61
N LYS A 269 3.69 26.45 -6.36
CA LYS A 269 3.61 27.71 -7.12
C LYS A 269 4.88 27.84 -7.94
N SER A 270 4.75 27.84 -9.27
CA SER A 270 5.84 28.11 -10.20
C SER A 270 5.73 29.54 -10.71
N THR A 271 6.80 30.32 -10.54
CA THR A 271 6.86 31.72 -10.97
C THR A 271 7.85 31.83 -12.12
N LEU A 272 7.42 32.41 -13.24
CA LEU A 272 8.26 32.68 -14.40
C LEU A 272 8.29 34.18 -14.69
N ARG A 273 9.46 34.80 -14.56
CA ARG A 273 9.66 36.24 -14.79
C ARG A 273 10.54 36.49 -16.00
N CYS A 274 10.02 37.20 -16.99
CA CYS A 274 10.77 37.64 -18.15
C CYS A 274 11.75 38.76 -17.76
N THR A 275 13.05 38.58 -18.04
CA THR A 275 14.06 39.59 -17.68
C THR A 275 14.07 40.81 -18.61
N PHE A 276 13.36 40.74 -19.74
CA PHE A 276 13.27 41.83 -20.71
C PHE A 276 12.11 42.79 -20.41
N CYS A 277 10.88 42.28 -20.35
CA CYS A 277 9.69 43.11 -20.12
C CYS A 277 9.22 43.15 -18.66
N GLY A 278 9.84 42.36 -17.77
CA GLY A 278 9.47 42.27 -16.36
C GLY A 278 8.19 41.51 -16.06
N TYR A 279 7.42 41.11 -17.10
CA TYR A 279 6.19 40.32 -16.93
C TYR A 279 6.45 39.03 -16.15
N CYS A 280 5.55 38.74 -15.22
CA CYS A 280 5.64 37.61 -14.32
C CYS A 280 4.34 36.79 -14.43
N SER A 281 4.47 35.50 -14.75
CA SER A 281 3.34 34.56 -14.75
C SER A 281 3.51 33.53 -13.65
N GLU A 282 2.39 33.14 -13.06
CA GLU A 282 2.34 32.13 -12.01
C GLU A 282 1.50 30.94 -12.46
N THR A 283 1.96 29.72 -12.18
CA THR A 283 1.21 28.47 -12.36
C THR A 283 1.18 27.70 -11.05
N PHE A 284 0.11 26.93 -10.85
CA PHE A 284 -0.10 26.18 -9.62
C PHE A 284 -0.35 24.71 -9.94
N ASP A 285 0.58 23.86 -9.51
CA ASP A 285 0.65 22.46 -9.94
C ASP A 285 0.51 21.53 -8.72
N PRO A 286 -0.42 20.57 -8.71
CA PRO A 286 -0.52 19.59 -7.64
C PRO A 286 0.73 18.69 -7.62
N PHE A 287 1.17 18.28 -6.44
CA PHE A 287 2.29 17.34 -6.30
C PHE A 287 1.99 16.26 -5.26
N TRP A 288 2.40 15.03 -5.53
CA TRP A 288 2.31 13.88 -4.61
C TRP A 288 3.59 13.70 -3.77
N GLU A 289 4.69 14.26 -4.26
CA GLU A 289 6.03 14.15 -3.69
C GLU A 289 6.91 15.32 -4.14
N LEU A 290 7.94 15.61 -3.36
CA LEU A 290 9.00 16.55 -3.75
C LEU A 290 10.25 15.78 -4.15
N SER A 291 10.57 15.82 -5.44
CA SER A 291 11.79 15.23 -6.00
C SER A 291 12.93 16.24 -5.99
N LEU A 292 13.75 16.22 -4.93
CA LEU A 292 14.78 17.20 -4.65
C LEU A 292 16.12 16.87 -5.35
N PRO A 293 16.76 17.86 -6.00
CA PRO A 293 18.14 17.71 -6.46
C PRO A 293 19.11 17.62 -5.28
N ILE A 294 20.23 16.92 -5.48
CA ILE A 294 21.32 16.85 -4.51
C ILE A 294 22.43 17.78 -4.99
N PRO A 295 22.59 18.98 -4.40
CA PRO A 295 23.61 19.92 -4.84
C PRO A 295 25.01 19.38 -4.58
N GLN A 296 25.93 19.58 -5.53
CA GLN A 296 27.34 19.29 -5.31
C GLN A 296 27.96 20.37 -4.43
N ARG A 297 28.52 19.97 -3.28
CA ARG A 297 29.18 20.89 -2.36
C ARG A 297 30.26 20.20 -1.55
N SER A 298 31.20 20.98 -1.03
CA SER A 298 32.14 20.55 0.00
C SER A 298 31.49 20.62 1.39
N GLY A 299 31.81 19.64 2.25
CA GLY A 299 31.34 19.58 3.63
C GLY A 299 30.01 18.84 3.82
N GLN A 300 29.41 19.00 5.01
CA GLN A 300 28.15 18.34 5.37
C GLN A 300 26.99 18.90 4.52
N LEU A 301 26.20 18.00 3.95
CA LEU A 301 24.99 18.31 3.19
C LEU A 301 23.79 17.91 4.05
N SER A 302 22.78 18.78 4.10
CA SER A 302 21.53 18.55 4.84
C SER A 302 20.33 18.68 3.91
N LEU A 303 19.17 18.18 4.33
CA LEU A 303 17.92 18.24 3.58
C LEU A 303 17.50 19.68 3.26
N SER A 304 17.72 20.63 4.17
CA SER A 304 17.46 22.05 3.92
C SER A 304 18.21 22.54 2.69
N HIS A 305 19.47 22.12 2.49
CA HIS A 305 20.22 22.51 1.30
C HIS A 305 19.64 21.93 0.00
N CYS A 306 19.03 20.75 0.04
CA CYS A 306 18.32 20.18 -1.11
C CYS A 306 17.03 20.96 -1.40
N LEU A 307 16.32 21.39 -0.35
CA LEU A 307 15.12 22.24 -0.47
C LEU A 307 15.49 23.64 -0.99
N ASP A 308 16.56 24.24 -0.49
CA ASP A 308 17.11 25.52 -0.99
C ASP A 308 17.42 25.41 -2.49
N SER A 309 18.06 24.32 -2.91
CA SER A 309 18.36 24.08 -4.32
C SER A 309 17.09 23.89 -5.15
N PHE A 310 16.05 23.24 -4.60
CA PHE A 310 14.76 23.03 -5.26
C PHE A 310 13.98 24.33 -5.46
N THR A 311 14.01 25.24 -4.49
CA THR A 311 13.32 26.55 -4.57
C THR A 311 14.19 27.68 -5.11
N SER A 312 15.46 27.39 -5.44
CA SER A 312 16.38 28.39 -5.98
C SER A 312 15.90 28.95 -7.32
N VAL A 313 16.26 30.21 -7.59
CA VAL A 313 15.94 30.84 -8.87
C VAL A 313 16.81 30.22 -9.97
N GLU A 314 16.16 29.52 -10.89
CA GLU A 314 16.75 28.96 -12.09
C GLU A 314 16.73 30.01 -13.22
N ILE A 315 17.83 30.13 -13.95
CA ILE A 315 17.94 31.02 -15.10
C ILE A 315 17.73 30.20 -16.38
N LEU A 316 16.61 30.43 -17.05
CA LEU A 316 16.32 29.84 -18.35
C LEU A 316 16.86 30.75 -19.46
N ASP A 317 17.95 30.32 -20.10
CA ASP A 317 18.69 31.05 -21.13
C ASP A 317 19.20 30.07 -22.21
N GLY A 318 19.82 30.58 -23.27
CA GLY A 318 20.28 29.75 -24.40
C GLY A 318 19.14 29.00 -25.09
N GLU A 319 19.28 27.68 -25.19
CA GLU A 319 18.29 26.77 -25.80
C GLU A 319 17.01 26.61 -24.95
N GLU A 320 17.13 26.77 -23.63
CA GLU A 320 16.04 26.60 -22.65
C GLU A 320 15.13 27.83 -22.53
N LYS A 321 15.34 28.87 -23.37
CA LYS A 321 14.53 30.10 -23.34
C LYS A 321 13.05 29.80 -23.61
N PRO A 322 12.14 30.10 -22.66
CA PRO A 322 10.72 30.00 -22.90
C PRO A 322 10.22 31.18 -23.75
N THR A 323 9.09 30.98 -24.41
CA THR A 323 8.38 32.06 -25.12
C THR A 323 7.62 32.93 -24.13
N CYS A 324 7.97 34.21 -24.03
CA CYS A 324 7.25 35.15 -23.18
C CYS A 324 5.90 35.51 -23.81
N SER A 325 4.80 35.42 -23.05
CA SER A 325 3.44 35.74 -23.53
C SER A 325 3.28 37.21 -23.93
N MET A 326 3.97 38.12 -23.24
CA MET A 326 3.92 39.56 -23.53
C MET A 326 4.86 39.98 -24.67
N CYS A 327 6.05 39.39 -24.77
CA CYS A 327 6.98 39.69 -25.87
C CYS A 327 6.66 38.91 -27.15
N ARG A 328 5.94 37.78 -27.04
CA ARG A 328 5.64 36.83 -28.12
C ARG A 328 6.88 36.24 -28.80
N GLU A 329 7.99 36.16 -28.09
CA GLU A 329 9.24 35.54 -28.56
C GLU A 329 10.00 34.88 -27.41
N LYS A 330 11.01 34.06 -27.74
CA LYS A 330 11.88 33.39 -26.76
C LYS A 330 12.71 34.42 -25.99
N ARG A 331 12.57 34.44 -24.66
CA ARG A 331 13.28 35.39 -23.78
C ARG A 331 14.00 34.64 -22.67
N LYS A 332 15.06 35.27 -22.16
CA LYS A 332 15.66 34.87 -20.89
C LYS A 332 14.64 35.10 -19.77
N CYS A 333 14.43 34.08 -18.94
CA CYS A 333 13.48 34.13 -17.84
C CYS A 333 14.11 33.60 -16.55
N LEU A 334 13.62 34.10 -15.42
CA LEU A 334 13.90 33.56 -14.10
C LEU A 334 12.73 32.67 -13.70
N LYS A 335 13.01 31.43 -13.33
CA LYS A 335 12.02 30.47 -12.84
C LYS A 335 12.28 30.19 -11.36
N SER A 336 11.24 30.16 -10.54
CA SER A 336 11.33 29.74 -9.14
C SER A 336 10.12 28.91 -8.74
N LEU A 337 10.32 28.05 -7.74
CA LEU A 337 9.30 27.15 -7.21
C LEU A 337 9.12 27.40 -5.72
N PHE A 338 7.88 27.41 -5.26
CA PHE A 338 7.51 27.51 -3.85
C PHE A 338 6.38 26.54 -3.54
N ILE A 339 6.18 26.22 -2.26
CA ILE A 339 5.07 25.39 -1.82
C ILE A 339 3.89 26.30 -1.48
N ASN A 340 2.81 26.22 -2.26
CA ASN A 340 1.57 26.96 -2.00
C ASN A 340 0.68 26.25 -0.97
N LYS A 341 0.62 24.92 -1.05
CA LYS A 341 -0.14 24.08 -0.14
C LYS A 341 0.68 22.87 0.29
N PHE A 342 0.77 22.68 1.60
CA PHE A 342 1.49 21.57 2.22
C PHE A 342 0.57 20.33 2.37
N PRO A 343 1.04 19.12 2.02
CA PRO A 343 0.29 17.89 2.26
C PRO A 343 0.37 17.47 3.74
N LYS A 344 -0.55 16.62 4.21
CA LYS A 344 -0.48 16.08 5.58
C LYS A 344 0.64 15.06 5.73
N ILE A 345 0.87 14.27 4.68
CA ILE A 345 1.95 13.31 4.55
C ILE A 345 2.84 13.81 3.42
N LEU A 346 4.05 14.24 3.77
CA LEU A 346 5.01 14.71 2.80
C LEU A 346 5.96 13.58 2.39
N VAL A 347 5.99 13.28 1.10
CA VAL A 347 6.98 12.37 0.51
C VAL A 347 8.12 13.20 -0.07
N ILE A 348 9.34 12.94 0.40
CA ILE A 348 10.56 13.56 -0.14
C ILE A 348 11.38 12.49 -0.83
N HIS A 349 11.59 12.67 -2.13
CA HIS A 349 12.48 11.87 -2.95
C HIS A 349 13.79 12.63 -3.18
N LEU A 350 14.94 11.98 -2.94
CA LEU A 350 16.26 12.53 -3.29
C LEU A 350 16.69 11.97 -4.64
N LYS A 351 16.89 12.86 -5.63
CA LYS A 351 17.31 12.50 -7.00
C LYS A 351 18.75 11.97 -7.02
N ARG A 352 18.94 10.71 -6.65
CA ARG A 352 20.25 10.05 -6.56
C ARG A 352 20.74 9.46 -7.87
N PHE A 353 19.84 9.16 -8.80
CA PHE A 353 20.21 8.60 -10.09
C PHE A 353 20.25 9.71 -11.13
N SER A 354 21.44 9.93 -11.70
CA SER A 354 21.60 10.76 -12.89
C SER A 354 21.80 9.85 -14.09
N GLN A 355 20.98 10.01 -15.12
CA GLN A 355 21.17 9.32 -16.40
C GLN A 355 22.03 10.22 -17.28
N THR A 356 23.28 9.84 -17.48
CA THR A 356 24.06 10.34 -18.63
C THR A 356 23.89 9.37 -19.79
N VAL A 357 24.16 9.84 -21.01
CA VAL A 357 23.96 9.06 -22.26
C VAL A 357 24.74 7.73 -22.25
N GLU A 358 25.83 7.65 -21.49
CA GLU A 358 26.72 6.49 -21.47
C GLU A 358 26.61 5.64 -20.19
N PHE A 359 26.30 6.23 -19.03
CA PHE A 359 26.21 5.52 -17.75
C PHE A 359 25.17 6.12 -16.80
N SER A 360 24.58 5.26 -15.97
CA SER A 360 23.80 5.70 -14.80
C SER A 360 24.71 5.72 -13.58
N GLU A 361 24.83 6.88 -12.94
CA GLU A 361 25.61 7.04 -11.72
C GLU A 361 24.69 7.30 -10.52
N LYS A 362 24.96 6.59 -9.41
CA LYS A 362 24.27 6.79 -8.13
C LYS A 362 25.06 7.73 -7.24
N LEU A 363 24.45 8.85 -6.88
CA LEU A 363 24.95 9.77 -5.87
C LEU A 363 24.83 9.13 -4.47
N ASN A 364 25.98 8.77 -3.90
CA ASN A 364 26.09 8.23 -2.55
C ASN A 364 26.29 9.30 -1.47
N THR A 365 26.13 10.59 -1.82
CA THR A 365 26.26 11.72 -0.90
C THR A 365 25.34 11.55 0.31
N PHE A 366 25.92 11.61 1.51
CA PHE A 366 25.16 11.64 2.75
C PHE A 366 24.37 12.95 2.84
N VAL A 367 23.06 12.86 3.05
CA VAL A 367 22.17 14.00 3.25
C VAL A 367 21.63 13.87 4.66
N ASP A 368 22.01 14.80 5.53
CA ASP A 368 21.53 14.85 6.91
C ASP A 368 20.09 15.37 6.95
N PHE A 369 19.20 14.70 7.68
CA PHE A 369 17.80 15.11 7.80
C PHE A 369 17.29 14.89 9.23
N PRO A 370 16.46 15.80 9.77
CA PRO A 370 15.90 15.65 11.11
C PRO A 370 14.84 14.55 11.14
N LEU A 371 14.82 13.77 12.23
CA LEU A 371 13.78 12.76 12.48
C LEU A 371 12.50 13.38 13.04
N ILE A 372 12.63 14.51 13.75
CA ILE A 372 11.53 15.19 14.44
C ILE A 372 11.70 16.68 14.17
N GLY A 373 10.59 17.38 13.92
CA GLY A 373 10.61 18.84 13.83
C GLY A 373 11.17 19.37 12.52
N LEU A 374 11.03 18.66 11.40
CA LEU A 374 11.39 19.17 10.09
C LEU A 374 10.50 20.35 9.74
N ASP A 375 11.04 21.57 9.82
CA ASP A 375 10.35 22.78 9.40
C ASP A 375 10.63 23.09 7.92
N ILE A 376 9.57 23.20 7.14
CA ILE A 376 9.62 23.55 5.71
C ILE A 376 8.78 24.79 5.38
N SER A 377 8.29 25.52 6.38
CA SER A 377 7.63 26.81 6.12
C SER A 377 8.51 27.85 5.42
N PRO A 378 9.86 27.86 5.53
CA PRO A 378 10.68 28.80 4.77
C PRO A 378 10.57 28.65 3.24
N TYR A 379 10.04 27.51 2.77
CA TYR A 379 9.87 27.21 1.35
C TYR A 379 8.44 27.46 0.85
N ALA A 380 7.58 28.04 1.71
CA ALA A 380 6.21 28.41 1.37
C ALA A 380 6.16 29.60 0.40
N ALA A 381 5.09 29.68 -0.40
CA ALA A 381 4.85 30.81 -1.30
C ALA A 381 4.47 32.11 -0.55
N GLU A 382 3.93 31.96 0.66
CA GLU A 382 3.52 33.05 1.56
C GLU A 382 3.99 32.73 2.98
N ASP A 383 4.08 33.74 3.84
CA ASP A 383 4.41 33.55 5.25
C ASP A 383 3.30 32.75 5.95
N ILE A 384 3.66 31.57 6.43
CA ILE A 384 2.75 30.67 7.15
C ILE A 384 3.25 30.37 8.56
N VAL A 385 2.32 29.93 9.41
CA VAL A 385 2.68 29.34 10.70
C VAL A 385 3.44 28.02 10.44
N PRO A 386 4.62 27.81 11.05
CA PRO A 386 5.38 26.57 10.89
C PRO A 386 4.54 25.32 11.22
N CYS A 387 4.58 24.34 10.31
CA CYS A 387 3.95 23.04 10.50
C CYS A 387 5.03 21.96 10.38
N PRO A 388 5.67 21.58 11.51
CA PRO A 388 6.79 20.66 11.46
C PRO A 388 6.36 19.23 11.12
N TYR A 389 7.19 18.54 10.36
CA TYR A 389 7.03 17.13 10.03
C TYR A 389 7.94 16.25 10.89
N ASN A 390 7.46 15.04 11.19
CA ASN A 390 8.26 13.98 11.82
C ASN A 390 8.35 12.82 10.84
N LEU A 391 9.49 12.12 10.83
CA LEU A 391 9.75 10.97 9.96
C LEU A 391 9.01 9.71 10.44
#